data_AF-A0A9E3D9E8-F1
#
_entry.id   AF-A0A9E3D9E8-F1
#
_cell.length_a   1.000
_cell.length_b   1.000
_cell.length_c   1.000
_cell.angle_alpha   90.00
_cell.angle_beta   90.00
_cell.angle_gamma   90.00
#
_symmetry.space_group_name_H-M   'P 1'
#
loop_
_entity.id
_entity.type
_entity.pdbx_description
1 polymer ?
#
loop_
_entity_poly.entity_id
_entity_poly.type
_entity_poly.pdbx_seq_one_letter_code
_entity_poly.pdbx_strand_id
1 'polypeptide(L)'
;MTAAPSSEHLAQLAAARVAAKKLRRAGSVAVFDGWSTICLGSLGFILSLNSLPGLVLGAIMVFLGWRQLNTAKQMQQLSPEAPQKLAINQLLFCAAICLYAGWSLYSSLHSPSELDQAMKENPELKQMIGSMSGLESTITVTLYVGIIVGSILIMGSTAWYYHTRSKILDDYLAKTPTWILDLQRRGEL
;
A
#
# COMPACT_ATOMS: atom_id res chain seq x y z
N MET A 1 2.10 -49.13 4.64
CA MET A 1 0.64 -48.97 4.53
C MET A 1 0.25 -47.75 5.35
N THR A 2 -0.06 -46.61 4.72
CA THR A 2 -0.59 -45.44 5.44
C THR A 2 -2.05 -45.68 5.77
N ALA A 3 -2.39 -45.76 7.06
CA ALA A 3 -3.78 -45.84 7.50
C ALA A 3 -4.56 -44.65 6.93
N ALA A 4 -5.79 -44.89 6.47
CA ALA A 4 -6.66 -43.82 6.00
C ALA A 4 -6.90 -42.78 7.12
N PRO A 5 -6.93 -41.47 6.82
CA PRO A 5 -7.19 -40.45 7.82
C PRO A 5 -8.57 -40.66 8.45
N SER A 6 -8.66 -40.51 9.78
CA SER A 6 -9.93 -40.62 10.50
C SER A 6 -10.93 -39.55 10.01
N SER A 7 -12.22 -39.85 10.11
CA SER A 7 -13.30 -38.89 9.79
C SER A 7 -13.18 -37.60 10.62
N GLU A 8 -12.71 -37.71 11.86
CA GLU A 8 -12.44 -36.57 12.73
C GLU A 8 -11.31 -35.68 12.20
N HIS A 9 -10.19 -36.25 11.73
CA HIS A 9 -9.11 -35.47 11.12
C HIS A 9 -9.58 -34.72 9.87
N LEU A 10 -10.42 -35.34 9.04
CA LEU A 10 -10.99 -34.69 7.86
C LEU A 10 -11.92 -33.53 8.22
N ALA A 11 -12.73 -33.69 9.28
CA ALA A 11 -13.62 -32.63 9.77
C ALA A 11 -12.82 -31.44 10.33
N GLN A 12 -11.78 -31.70 11.14
CA GLN A 12 -10.88 -30.66 11.66
C GLN A 12 -10.19 -29.90 10.52
N LEU A 13 -9.73 -30.62 9.49
CA LEU A 13 -9.09 -30.02 8.32
C LEU A 13 -10.04 -29.12 7.52
N ALA A 14 -11.28 -29.56 7.30
CA ALA A 14 -12.30 -28.77 6.62
C ALA A 14 -12.62 -27.48 7.40
N ALA A 15 -12.81 -27.58 8.72
CA ALA A 15 -13.06 -26.42 9.58
C ALA A 15 -11.90 -25.43 9.55
N ALA A 16 -10.66 -25.92 9.63
CA ALA A 16 -9.46 -25.10 9.57
C ALA A 16 -9.32 -24.36 8.22
N ARG A 17 -9.63 -25.01 7.09
CA ARG A 17 -9.63 -24.38 5.76
C ARG A 17 -10.62 -23.22 5.66
N VAL A 18 -11.83 -23.42 6.18
CA VAL A 18 -12.87 -22.37 6.18
C VAL A 18 -12.42 -21.18 7.02
N ALA A 19 -11.86 -21.42 8.21
CA ALA A 19 -11.38 -20.37 9.09
C ALA A 19 -10.16 -19.61 8.50
N ALA A 20 -9.20 -20.32 7.90
CA ALA A 20 -8.02 -19.73 7.30
C ALA A 20 -8.32 -18.88 6.04
N LYS A 21 -9.47 -19.08 5.38
CA LYS A 21 -9.83 -18.40 4.12
C LYS A 21 -9.72 -16.87 4.21
N LYS A 22 -10.17 -16.27 5.33
CA LYS A 22 -10.09 -14.80 5.53
C LYS A 22 -8.66 -14.32 5.68
N LEU A 23 -7.82 -15.09 6.38
CA LEU A 23 -6.39 -14.78 6.59
C LEU A 23 -5.60 -14.92 5.28
N ARG A 24 -5.83 -16.00 4.52
CA ARG A 24 -5.23 -16.20 3.19
C ARG A 24 -5.61 -15.08 2.23
N ARG A 25 -6.89 -14.69 2.21
CA ARG A 25 -7.35 -13.56 1.38
C ARG A 25 -6.64 -12.26 1.75
N ALA A 26 -6.47 -11.97 3.05
CA ALA A 26 -5.71 -10.79 3.49
C ALA A 26 -4.26 -10.84 2.98
N GLY A 27 -3.60 -12.01 3.08
CA GLY A 27 -2.26 -12.21 2.52
C GLY A 27 -2.22 -12.02 0.99
N SER A 28 -3.18 -12.57 0.24
CA SER A 28 -3.25 -12.41 -1.22
C SER A 28 -3.49 -10.96 -1.63
N VAL A 29 -4.35 -10.22 -0.92
CA VAL A 29 -4.58 -8.79 -1.15
C VAL A 29 -3.28 -8.01 -0.90
N ALA A 30 -2.56 -8.31 0.18
CA ALA A 30 -1.27 -7.69 0.46
C ALA A 30 -0.20 -7.97 -0.61
N VAL A 31 -0.19 -9.19 -1.19
CA VAL A 31 0.70 -9.52 -2.32
C VAL A 31 0.35 -8.69 -3.56
N PHE A 32 -0.94 -8.61 -3.91
CA PHE A 32 -1.39 -7.82 -5.05
C PHE A 32 -1.01 -6.34 -4.88
N ASP A 33 -1.30 -5.78 -3.71
CA ASP A 33 -0.98 -4.40 -3.37
C ASP A 33 0.54 -4.13 -3.34
N GLY A 34 1.33 -5.08 -2.88
CA GLY A 34 2.80 -4.98 -2.93
C GLY A 34 3.32 -4.93 -4.38
N TRP A 35 2.80 -5.78 -5.26
CA TRP A 35 3.20 -5.79 -6.68
C TRP A 35 2.75 -4.55 -7.43
N SER A 36 1.49 -4.13 -7.26
CA SER A 36 0.99 -2.89 -7.89
C SER A 36 1.85 -1.69 -7.46
N THR A 37 2.22 -1.63 -6.18
CA THR A 37 3.03 -0.53 -5.67
C THR A 37 4.47 -0.57 -6.17
N ILE A 38 5.10 -1.74 -6.29
CA ILE A 38 6.42 -1.86 -6.91
C ILE A 38 6.36 -1.42 -8.38
N CYS A 39 5.35 -1.84 -9.13
CA CYS A 39 5.19 -1.47 -10.53
C CYS A 39 5.02 0.05 -10.69
N LEU A 40 4.12 0.66 -9.91
CA LEU A 40 3.87 2.10 -9.95
C LEU A 40 5.09 2.90 -9.47
N GLY A 41 5.74 2.46 -8.39
CA GLY A 41 6.95 3.09 -7.86
C GLY A 41 8.10 3.02 -8.86
N SER A 42 8.30 1.87 -9.52
CA SER A 42 9.34 1.69 -10.54
C SER A 42 9.07 2.53 -11.77
N LEU A 43 7.82 2.57 -12.25
CA LEU A 43 7.44 3.41 -13.37
C LEU A 43 7.61 4.90 -13.03
N GLY A 44 7.15 5.32 -11.85
CA GLY A 44 7.32 6.69 -11.36
C GLY A 44 8.80 7.08 -11.24
N PHE A 45 9.65 6.16 -10.77
CA PHE A 45 11.10 6.35 -10.71
C PHE A 45 11.69 6.58 -12.10
N ILE A 46 11.37 5.71 -13.07
CA ILE A 46 11.89 5.82 -14.46
C ILE A 46 11.40 7.10 -15.14
N LEU A 47 10.14 7.48 -14.93
CA LEU A 47 9.57 8.69 -15.53
C LEU A 47 10.09 9.98 -14.86
N SER A 48 10.67 9.87 -13.67
CA SER A 48 11.16 11.01 -12.89
C SER A 48 12.67 11.16 -12.92
N LEU A 49 13.40 10.60 -13.90
CA LEU A 49 14.87 10.67 -13.97
C LEU A 49 15.45 12.09 -13.88
N ASN A 50 14.69 13.11 -14.29
CA ASN A 50 15.09 14.52 -14.21
C ASN A 50 14.55 15.26 -12.96
N SER A 51 13.88 14.55 -12.04
CA SER A 51 13.25 15.11 -10.84
C SER A 51 13.68 14.33 -9.61
N LEU A 52 14.58 14.92 -8.82
CA LEU A 52 15.07 14.31 -7.58
C LEU A 52 13.92 13.94 -6.62
N PRO A 53 12.89 14.78 -6.38
CA PRO A 53 11.75 14.38 -5.55
C PRO A 53 10.99 13.15 -6.08
N GLY A 54 10.81 13.06 -7.40
CA GLY A 54 10.14 11.93 -8.03
C GLY A 54 10.97 10.63 -7.94
N LEU A 55 12.29 10.73 -8.08
CA LEU A 55 13.21 9.59 -7.85
C LEU A 55 13.14 9.09 -6.41
N VAL A 56 13.20 10.00 -5.45
CA VAL A 56 13.13 9.64 -4.02
C VAL A 56 11.80 8.96 -3.70
N LEU A 57 10.68 9.52 -4.18
CA LEU A 57 9.37 8.90 -3.97
C LEU A 57 9.27 7.52 -4.63
N GLY A 58 9.70 7.39 -5.88
CA GLY A 58 9.68 6.11 -6.60
C GLY A 58 10.49 5.04 -5.88
N ALA A 59 11.69 5.38 -5.39
CA ALA A 59 12.53 4.48 -4.61
C ALA A 59 11.86 4.07 -3.29
N ILE A 60 11.25 5.00 -2.56
CA ILE A 60 10.49 4.72 -1.33
C ILE A 60 9.33 3.75 -1.62
N MET A 61 8.58 3.98 -2.69
CA MET A 61 7.45 3.12 -3.07
C MET A 61 7.91 1.69 -3.39
N VAL A 62 8.99 1.54 -4.15
CA VAL A 62 9.58 0.23 -4.46
C VAL A 62 10.03 -0.48 -3.18
N PHE A 63 10.72 0.23 -2.28
CA PHE A 63 11.17 -0.33 -1.01
C PHE A 63 10.01 -0.79 -0.12
N LEU A 64 9.00 0.07 0.07
CA LEU A 64 7.83 -0.25 0.89
C LEU A 64 6.98 -1.37 0.26
N GLY A 65 6.89 -1.42 -1.07
CA GLY A 65 6.21 -2.50 -1.79
C GLY A 65 6.93 -3.84 -1.62
N TRP A 66 8.26 -3.85 -1.72
CA TRP A 66 9.07 -5.04 -1.46
C TRP A 66 8.94 -5.51 0.00
N ARG A 67 8.99 -4.61 0.97
CA ARG A 67 8.73 -4.90 2.38
C ARG A 67 7.34 -5.49 2.58
N GLN A 68 6.34 -4.98 1.87
CA GLN A 68 4.98 -5.52 1.91
C GLN A 68 4.92 -6.95 1.41
N LEU A 69 5.55 -7.28 0.28
CA LEU A 69 5.57 -8.64 -0.27
C LEU A 69 6.17 -9.64 0.72
N ASN A 70 7.26 -9.26 1.39
CA ASN A 70 7.88 -10.11 2.41
C ASN A 70 6.94 -10.34 3.60
N THR A 71 6.22 -9.31 4.04
CA THR A 71 5.26 -9.43 5.15
C THR A 71 4.01 -10.18 4.74
N ALA A 72 3.56 -10.05 3.49
CA ALA A 72 2.43 -10.78 2.94
C ALA A 72 2.71 -12.29 2.88
N LYS A 73 3.95 -12.69 2.55
CA LYS A 73 4.39 -14.08 2.66
C LYS A 73 4.32 -14.58 4.11
N GLN A 74 4.78 -13.78 5.08
CA GLN A 74 4.65 -14.11 6.51
C GLN A 74 3.18 -14.28 6.95
N MET A 75 2.28 -13.45 6.42
CA MET A 75 0.83 -13.55 6.66
C MET A 75 0.26 -14.86 6.11
N GLN A 76 0.69 -15.27 4.91
CA GLN A 76 0.29 -16.56 4.31
C GLN A 76 0.83 -17.76 5.10
N GLN A 77 1.98 -17.60 5.76
CA GLN A 77 2.58 -18.55 6.68
C GLN A 77 2.04 -18.43 8.12
N LEU A 78 0.96 -17.67 8.35
CA LEU A 78 0.31 -17.53 9.65
C LEU A 78 1.26 -17.05 10.76
N SER A 79 2.19 -16.16 10.42
CA SER A 79 3.08 -15.52 11.39
C SER A 79 2.30 -14.50 12.24
N PRO A 80 2.33 -14.59 13.59
CA PRO A 80 1.56 -13.72 14.49
C PRO A 80 1.82 -12.22 14.28
N GLU A 81 3.04 -11.86 13.90
CA GLU A 81 3.45 -10.45 13.75
C GLU A 81 3.06 -9.84 12.39
N ALA A 82 2.72 -10.67 11.41
CA ALA A 82 2.50 -10.22 10.04
C ALA A 82 1.36 -9.19 9.90
N PRO A 83 0.18 -9.35 10.55
CA PRO A 83 -0.88 -8.36 10.49
C PRO A 83 -0.44 -6.96 10.99
N GLN A 84 0.32 -6.90 12.09
CA GLN A 84 0.80 -5.63 12.64
C GLN A 84 1.85 -4.99 11.73
N LYS A 85 2.78 -5.79 11.20
CA LYS A 85 3.77 -5.31 10.22
C LYS A 85 3.11 -4.78 8.94
N LEU A 86 2.05 -5.43 8.45
CA LEU A 86 1.27 -4.93 7.30
C LEU A 86 0.56 -3.61 7.63
N ALA A 87 -0.05 -3.49 8.81
CA ALA A 87 -0.67 -2.24 9.23
C ALA A 87 0.34 -1.09 9.31
N ILE A 88 1.51 -1.31 9.91
CA ILE A 88 2.60 -0.33 9.95
C ILE A 88 3.05 0.03 8.54
N ASN A 89 3.15 -0.94 7.62
CA ASN A 89 3.57 -0.67 6.25
C ASN A 89 2.59 0.26 5.52
N GLN A 90 1.27 0.08 5.73
CA GLN A 90 0.25 0.96 5.16
C GLN A 90 0.32 2.39 5.75
N LEU A 91 0.63 2.52 7.05
CA LEU A 91 0.87 3.83 7.67
C LEU A 91 2.14 4.51 7.12
N LEU A 92 3.20 3.75 6.88
CA LEU A 92 4.42 4.27 6.26
C LEU A 92 4.17 4.74 4.82
N PHE A 93 3.37 4.00 4.06
CA PHE A 93 2.91 4.43 2.74
C PHE A 93 2.12 5.73 2.81
N CYS A 94 1.16 5.80 3.74
CA CYS A 94 0.34 7.00 3.95
C CYS A 94 1.22 8.21 4.27
N ALA A 95 2.16 8.04 5.21
CA ALA A 95 3.11 9.08 5.58
C ALA A 95 3.97 9.52 4.39
N ALA A 96 4.51 8.59 3.61
CA ALA A 96 5.32 8.91 2.43
C ALA A 96 4.55 9.73 1.39
N ILE A 97 3.31 9.33 1.07
CA ILE A 97 2.46 10.05 0.13
C ILE A 97 2.07 11.42 0.68
N CYS A 98 1.68 11.51 1.96
CA CYS A 98 1.29 12.78 2.57
C CYS A 98 2.46 13.77 2.63
N LEU A 99 3.65 13.30 2.99
CA LEU A 99 4.87 14.13 2.99
C LEU A 99 5.20 14.62 1.59
N TYR A 100 5.16 13.74 0.59
CA TYR A 100 5.40 14.13 -0.80
C TYR A 100 4.35 15.10 -1.33
N ALA A 101 3.07 14.83 -1.12
CA ALA A 101 1.97 15.68 -1.57
C ALA A 101 2.01 17.04 -0.86
N GLY A 102 2.28 17.06 0.45
CA GLY A 102 2.44 18.29 1.22
C GLY A 102 3.65 19.11 0.75
N TRP A 103 4.79 18.47 0.51
CA TRP A 103 5.97 19.13 -0.04
C TRP A 103 5.72 19.68 -1.44
N SER A 104 5.06 18.90 -2.30
CA SER A 104 4.76 19.30 -3.69
C SER A 104 3.79 20.47 -3.71
N LEU A 105 2.72 20.41 -2.90
CA LEU A 105 1.78 21.51 -2.72
C LEU A 105 2.48 22.77 -2.21
N TYR A 106 3.34 22.64 -1.19
CA TYR A 106 4.13 23.76 -0.68
C TYR A 106 5.02 24.37 -1.77
N SER A 107 5.74 23.51 -2.51
CA SER A 107 6.64 23.93 -3.59
C SER A 107 5.90 24.63 -4.72
N SER A 108 4.73 24.12 -5.13
CA SER A 108 3.88 24.73 -6.16
C SER A 108 3.30 26.08 -5.75
N LEU A 109 3.06 26.31 -4.45
CA LEU A 109 2.54 27.58 -3.95
C LEU A 109 3.62 28.66 -3.76
N HIS A 110 4.89 28.27 -3.62
CA HIS A 110 5.99 29.20 -3.29
C HIS A 110 7.03 29.35 -4.40
N SER A 111 7.09 28.43 -5.37
CA SER A 111 8.01 28.51 -6.50
C SER A 111 7.29 29.08 -7.71
N PRO A 112 7.89 30.03 -8.46
CA PRO A 112 7.33 30.48 -9.73
C PRO A 112 7.15 29.28 -10.65
N SER A 113 5.95 29.07 -11.18
CA SER A 113 5.74 27.98 -12.14
C SER A 113 6.58 28.24 -13.40
N GLU A 114 6.91 27.20 -14.17
CA GLU A 114 7.54 27.38 -15.49
C GLU A 114 6.68 28.27 -16.40
N LEU A 115 5.37 28.22 -16.20
CA LEU A 115 4.39 29.04 -16.89
C LEU A 115 4.50 30.51 -16.47
N ASP A 116 4.70 30.80 -15.18
CA ASP A 116 4.99 32.15 -14.68
C ASP A 116 6.30 32.71 -15.25
N GLN A 117 7.31 31.85 -15.42
CA GLN A 117 8.58 32.24 -16.05
C GLN A 117 8.38 32.52 -17.55
N ALA A 118 7.72 31.63 -18.28
CA ALA A 118 7.40 31.81 -19.70
C ALA A 118 6.53 33.05 -19.97
N MET A 119 5.59 33.36 -19.06
CA MET A 119 4.77 34.57 -19.10
C MET A 119 5.54 35.86 -18.80
N LYS A 120 6.61 35.79 -18.00
CA LYS A 120 7.52 36.92 -17.80
C LYS A 120 8.36 37.20 -19.04
N GLU A 121 8.78 36.15 -19.74
CA GLU A 121 9.58 36.25 -20.95
C GLU A 121 8.75 36.68 -22.17
N ASN A 122 7.46 36.35 -22.21
CA ASN A 122 6.57 36.64 -23.34
C ASN A 122 5.28 37.34 -22.88
N PRO A 123 5.20 38.69 -22.99
CA PRO A 123 4.02 39.46 -22.58
C PRO A 123 2.73 39.13 -23.34
N GLU A 124 2.84 38.66 -24.60
CA GLU A 124 1.70 38.22 -25.41
C GLU A 124 1.05 36.95 -24.85
N LEU A 125 1.85 36.01 -24.34
CA LEU A 125 1.37 34.79 -23.66
C LEU A 125 0.56 35.13 -22.40
N LYS A 126 0.95 36.17 -21.67
CA LYS A 126 0.22 36.65 -20.49
C LYS A 126 -1.17 37.20 -20.85
N GLN A 127 -1.35 37.84 -22.00
CA GLN A 127 -2.68 38.29 -22.45
C GLN A 127 -3.57 37.12 -22.87
N MET A 128 -2.99 36.05 -23.44
CA MET A 128 -3.75 34.87 -23.88
C MET A 128 -4.11 33.93 -22.72
N ILE A 129 -3.24 33.81 -21.69
CA ILE A 129 -3.36 32.81 -20.61
C ILE A 129 -3.73 33.45 -19.26
N GLY A 130 -3.79 34.78 -19.16
CA GLY A 130 -3.99 35.50 -17.89
C GLY A 130 -5.24 35.09 -17.08
N SER A 131 -6.26 34.51 -17.71
CA SER A 131 -7.45 33.96 -17.03
C SER A 131 -7.28 32.53 -16.49
N MET A 132 -6.23 31.80 -16.90
CA MET A 132 -6.01 30.40 -16.53
C MET A 132 -5.11 30.21 -15.29
N SER A 133 -4.35 31.22 -14.84
CA SER A 133 -3.42 31.02 -13.70
C SER A 133 -4.15 30.66 -12.39
N GLY A 134 -5.36 31.20 -12.17
CA GLY A 134 -6.20 30.83 -11.04
C GLY A 134 -6.72 29.39 -11.11
N LEU A 135 -6.92 28.85 -12.32
CA LEU A 135 -7.36 27.46 -12.52
C LEU A 135 -6.22 26.49 -12.19
N GLU A 136 -4.99 26.76 -12.60
CA GLU A 136 -3.83 25.91 -12.31
C GLU A 136 -3.62 25.74 -10.79
N SER A 137 -3.66 26.84 -10.03
CA SER A 137 -3.53 26.80 -8.56
C SER A 137 -4.68 26.03 -7.91
N THR A 138 -5.93 26.28 -8.34
CA THR A 138 -7.11 25.58 -7.82
C THR A 138 -7.04 24.08 -8.09
N ILE A 139 -6.64 23.68 -9.30
CA ILE A 139 -6.47 22.27 -9.69
C ILE A 139 -5.38 21.63 -8.85
N THR A 140 -4.23 22.30 -8.69
CA THR A 140 -3.08 21.80 -7.92
C THR A 140 -3.44 21.57 -6.46
N VAL A 141 -4.06 22.56 -5.81
CA VAL A 141 -4.53 22.46 -4.42
C VAL A 141 -5.54 21.32 -4.27
N THR A 142 -6.55 21.28 -5.16
CA THR A 142 -7.60 20.26 -5.12
C THR A 142 -7.02 18.86 -5.28
N LEU A 143 -6.07 18.70 -6.22
CA LEU A 143 -5.41 17.43 -6.48
C LEU A 143 -4.60 16.96 -5.27
N TYR A 144 -3.71 17.79 -4.71
CA TYR A 144 -2.86 17.37 -3.60
C TYR A 144 -3.63 17.19 -2.29
N VAL A 145 -4.60 18.06 -1.98
CA VAL A 145 -5.48 17.87 -0.82
C VAL A 145 -6.31 16.60 -1.00
N GLY A 146 -6.84 16.36 -2.20
CA GLY A 146 -7.56 15.12 -2.54
C GLY A 146 -6.69 13.88 -2.36
N ILE A 147 -5.44 13.90 -2.80
CA ILE A 147 -4.47 12.81 -2.60
C ILE A 147 -4.21 12.57 -1.11
N ILE A 148 -4.01 13.62 -0.31
CA ILE A 148 -3.77 13.49 1.13
C ILE A 148 -4.98 12.87 1.83
N VAL A 149 -6.17 13.45 1.64
CA VAL A 149 -7.41 12.96 2.26
C VAL A 149 -7.72 11.53 1.81
N GLY A 150 -7.62 11.27 0.50
CA GLY A 150 -7.82 9.94 -0.07
C GLY A 150 -6.84 8.91 0.50
N SER A 151 -5.56 9.27 0.63
CA SER A 151 -4.54 8.40 1.21
C SER A 151 -4.81 8.09 2.68
N ILE A 152 -5.18 9.09 3.49
CA ILE A 152 -5.52 8.88 4.89
C ILE A 152 -6.72 7.94 5.04
N LEU A 153 -7.76 8.14 4.23
CA LEU A 153 -8.97 7.31 4.29
C LEU A 153 -8.69 5.88 3.81
N ILE A 154 -8.09 5.72 2.64
CA ILE A 154 -7.83 4.41 2.04
C ILE A 154 -6.77 3.66 2.87
N MET A 155 -5.59 4.25 3.07
CA MET A 155 -4.48 3.59 3.76
C MET A 155 -4.71 3.47 5.27
N GLY A 156 -5.43 4.42 5.88
CA GLY A 156 -5.88 4.29 7.26
C GLY A 156 -6.88 3.14 7.42
N SER A 157 -7.82 2.99 6.49
CA SER A 157 -8.78 1.88 6.52
C SER A 157 -8.13 0.52 6.27
N THR A 158 -7.13 0.42 5.39
CA THR A 158 -6.38 -0.82 5.17
C THR A 158 -5.46 -1.15 6.35
N ALA A 159 -4.83 -0.15 6.96
CA ALA A 159 -4.06 -0.33 8.19
C ALA A 159 -4.95 -0.87 9.33
N TRP A 160 -6.12 -0.26 9.52
CA TRP A 160 -7.12 -0.74 10.47
C TRP A 160 -7.59 -2.16 10.13
N TYR A 161 -7.88 -2.44 8.86
CA TYR A 161 -8.24 -3.77 8.39
C TYR A 161 -7.19 -4.81 8.80
N TYR A 162 -5.90 -4.58 8.53
CA TYR A 162 -4.85 -5.53 8.92
C TYR A 162 -4.71 -5.64 10.44
N HIS A 163 -4.83 -4.53 11.17
CA HIS A 163 -4.82 -4.56 12.63
C HIS A 163 -5.92 -5.47 13.20
N THR A 164 -7.15 -5.37 12.70
CA THR A 164 -8.25 -6.26 13.13
C THR A 164 -8.02 -7.73 12.78
N ARG A 165 -7.17 -8.04 11.79
CA ARG A 165 -6.80 -9.41 11.43
C ARG A 165 -5.78 -10.03 12.39
N SER A 166 -5.08 -9.23 13.20
CA SER A 166 -4.21 -9.73 14.28
C SER A 166 -5.02 -10.61 15.23
N LYS A 167 -6.12 -10.07 15.78
CA LYS A 167 -6.96 -10.81 16.73
C LYS A 167 -7.56 -12.09 16.12
N ILE A 168 -7.97 -12.04 14.85
CA ILE A 168 -8.50 -13.22 14.15
C ILE A 168 -7.43 -14.28 13.95
N LEU A 169 -6.18 -13.86 13.66
CA LEU A 169 -5.06 -14.78 13.54
C LEU A 169 -4.73 -15.40 14.90
N ASP A 170 -4.69 -14.62 15.97
CA ASP A 170 -4.42 -15.11 17.32
C ASP A 170 -5.46 -16.14 17.77
N ASP A 171 -6.75 -15.84 17.57
CA ASP A 171 -7.86 -16.76 17.85
C ASP A 171 -7.76 -18.04 17.00
N TYR A 172 -7.32 -17.91 15.74
CA TYR A 172 -7.14 -19.03 14.83
C TYR A 172 -5.99 -19.94 15.27
N LEU A 173 -4.85 -19.36 15.64
CA LEU A 173 -3.67 -20.08 16.13
C LEU A 173 -3.97 -20.79 17.46
N ALA A 174 -4.76 -20.18 18.34
CA ALA A 174 -5.13 -20.78 19.62
C ALA A 174 -6.07 -22.00 19.48
N LYS A 175 -6.93 -22.01 18.46
CA LYS A 175 -7.97 -23.05 18.27
C LYS A 175 -7.56 -24.17 17.31
N THR A 176 -6.52 -23.96 16.50
CA THR A 176 -6.14 -24.91 15.44
C THR A 176 -5.06 -25.86 15.94
N PRO A 177 -5.24 -27.19 15.81
CA PRO A 177 -4.20 -28.16 16.13
C PRO A 177 -2.89 -27.88 15.40
N THR A 178 -1.76 -28.06 16.08
CA THR A 178 -0.41 -27.76 15.57
C THR A 178 -0.09 -28.47 14.26
N TRP A 179 -0.52 -29.73 14.11
CA TRP A 179 -0.30 -30.51 12.88
C TRP A 179 -0.96 -29.86 11.65
N ILE A 180 -2.12 -29.21 11.81
CA ILE A 180 -2.78 -28.48 10.72
C ILE A 180 -2.01 -27.19 10.40
N LEU A 181 -1.56 -26.48 11.45
CA LEU A 181 -0.77 -25.26 11.28
C LEU A 181 0.54 -25.55 10.53
N ASP A 182 1.20 -26.67 10.82
CA ASP A 182 2.43 -27.08 10.14
C ASP A 182 2.18 -27.39 8.67
N LEU A 183 1.10 -28.11 8.34
CA LEU A 183 0.70 -28.36 6.94
C LEU A 183 0.39 -27.05 6.20
N GLN A 184 -0.32 -26.10 6.83
CA GLN A 184 -0.66 -24.82 6.21
C GLN A 184 0.57 -23.93 6.01
N ARG A 185 1.50 -23.91 6.97
CA ARG A 185 2.77 -23.16 6.87
C ARG A 185 3.66 -23.67 5.74
N ARG A 186 3.61 -24.97 5.45
CA ARG A 186 4.32 -25.61 4.32
C ARG A 186 3.65 -25.37 2.97
N GLY A 187 2.42 -24.85 2.95
CA GLY A 187 1.64 -24.67 1.71
C GLY A 187 1.02 -25.97 1.19
N GLU A 188 0.92 -27.00 2.03
CA GLU A 188 0.38 -28.32 1.69
C GLU A 188 -1.16 -28.37 1.77
N LEU A 189 -1.82 -27.23 2.07
CA LEU A 189 -3.27 -27.08 2.26
C LEU A 189 -3.89 -25.89 1.55
#